data_AF-A0A937VE33-F1
#
_entry.id   AF-A0A937VE33-F1
#
_cell.length_a   1.000
_cell.length_b   1.000
_cell.length_c   1.000
_cell.angle_alpha   90.00
_cell.angle_beta   90.00
_cell.angle_gamma   90.00
#
_symmetry.space_group_name_H-M   'P 1'
#
loop_
_entity.id
_entity.type
_entity.pdbx_description
1 polymer ?
#
loop_
_entity_poly.entity_id
_entity_poly.type
_entity_poly.pdbx_seq_one_letter_code
_entity_poly.pdbx_strand_id
1 'polypeptide(L)'
;MNVTLHPLGIILALIFVSSMSFLFYWMFRVPPQAPQRVVAARRSVAGLHRILVPVVETVVSERAVELACRLGEDQKAEIILASIVEVPMTLALSAPMPALEAQAKEALDMATFIVQQHNLPVRSRMMPQRSAAEGILRIANEEQVDAIILGLGEKRGRLPAEQFGRTVADVLRKAACEVIVAKAHIPV
;
A
#
# COMPACT_ATOMS: atom_id res chain seq x y z
N MET A 1 -65.27 39.21 9.30
CA MET A 1 -64.22 38.80 10.27
C MET A 1 -62.94 39.54 9.90
N ASN A 2 -62.67 40.67 10.56
CA ASN A 2 -61.46 41.46 10.30
C ASN A 2 -60.32 40.85 11.09
N VAL A 3 -59.36 40.23 10.40
CA VAL A 3 -58.16 39.68 11.03
C VAL A 3 -57.26 40.85 11.41
N THR A 4 -57.23 41.23 12.69
CA THR A 4 -56.29 42.23 13.20
C THR A 4 -54.92 41.58 13.36
N LEU A 5 -54.08 41.71 12.33
CA LEU A 5 -52.70 41.25 12.34
C LEU A 5 -51.89 42.06 13.36
N HIS A 6 -51.51 41.41 14.46
CA HIS A 6 -50.70 42.04 15.51
C HIS A 6 -49.24 42.14 15.04
N PRO A 7 -48.59 43.34 15.09
CA PRO A 7 -47.26 43.55 14.52
C PRO A 7 -46.19 42.63 15.13
N LEU A 8 -46.33 42.26 16.42
CA LEU A 8 -45.43 41.31 17.07
C LEU A 8 -45.49 39.89 16.49
N GLY A 9 -46.68 39.43 16.05
CA GLY A 9 -46.82 38.09 15.45
C GLY A 9 -46.11 37.99 14.11
N ILE A 10 -46.13 39.08 13.33
CA ILE A 10 -45.42 39.16 12.04
C ILE A 10 -43.91 39.08 12.26
N ILE A 11 -43.39 39.81 13.25
CA ILE A 11 -41.95 39.80 13.57
C ILE A 11 -41.48 38.40 14.00
N LEU A 12 -42.25 37.73 14.86
CA LEU A 12 -41.90 36.38 15.33
C LEU A 12 -41.91 35.35 14.20
N ALA A 13 -42.89 35.44 13.29
CA ALA A 13 -42.96 34.59 12.10
C ALA A 13 -41.77 34.82 11.16
N LEU A 14 -41.35 36.07 10.95
CA LEU A 14 -40.19 36.39 10.10
C LEU A 14 -38.88 35.86 10.69
N ILE A 15 -38.69 35.97 12.01
CA ILE A 15 -37.52 35.41 12.69
C ILE A 15 -37.49 33.88 12.54
N PHE A 16 -38.63 33.22 12.73
CA PHE A 16 -38.74 31.78 12.60
C PHE A 16 -38.40 31.31 11.17
N VAL A 17 -38.97 31.97 10.15
CA VAL A 17 -38.71 31.64 8.74
C VAL A 17 -37.25 31.90 8.37
N SER A 18 -36.65 32.99 8.86
CA SER A 18 -35.24 33.31 8.63
C SER A 18 -34.31 32.27 9.26
N SER A 19 -34.57 31.90 10.51
CA SER A 19 -33.80 30.86 11.21
C SER A 19 -33.93 29.50 10.54
N MET A 20 -35.15 29.11 10.14
CA MET A 20 -35.40 27.86 9.44
C MET A 20 -34.69 27.86 8.07
N SER A 21 -34.77 28.95 7.33
CA SER A 21 -34.10 29.10 6.03
C SER A 21 -32.58 29.05 6.16
N PHE A 22 -32.02 29.64 7.21
CA PHE A 22 -30.60 29.57 7.50
C PHE A 22 -30.15 28.14 7.84
N LEU A 23 -30.91 27.43 8.68
CA LEU A 23 -30.64 26.02 9.01
C LEU A 23 -30.70 25.13 7.76
N PHE A 24 -31.73 25.31 6.94
CA PHE A 24 -31.85 24.55 5.69
C PHE A 24 -30.76 24.91 4.69
N TYR A 25 -30.38 26.18 4.57
CA TYR A 25 -29.26 26.58 3.72
C TYR A 25 -27.93 25.98 4.19
N TRP A 26 -27.70 25.97 5.50
CA TRP A 26 -26.51 25.39 6.11
C TRP A 26 -26.48 23.86 5.94
N MET A 27 -27.63 23.20 6.10
CA MET A 27 -27.77 21.74 5.96
C MET A 27 -27.74 21.27 4.50
N PHE A 28 -28.32 22.02 3.55
CA PHE A 28 -28.31 21.69 2.12
C PHE A 28 -27.06 22.16 1.38
N ARG A 29 -26.10 22.77 2.07
CA ARG A 29 -24.78 23.05 1.51
C ARG A 29 -23.96 21.76 1.44
N VAL A 30 -24.28 20.93 0.45
CA VAL A 30 -23.53 19.71 0.15
C VAL A 30 -22.08 20.11 -0.17
N PRO A 31 -21.06 19.48 0.44
CA PRO A 31 -19.67 19.71 0.05
C PRO A 31 -19.50 19.46 -1.45
N PRO A 32 -18.67 20.25 -2.15
CA PRO A 32 -18.51 20.13 -3.60
C PRO A 32 -18.15 18.69 -3.97
N GLN A 33 -18.88 18.13 -4.95
CA GLN A 33 -18.62 16.78 -5.42
C GLN A 33 -17.22 16.73 -6.05
N ALA A 34 -16.35 15.89 -5.50
CA ALA A 34 -15.02 15.71 -6.08
C ALA A 34 -15.16 15.28 -7.55
N PRO A 35 -14.35 15.81 -8.48
CA PRO A 35 -14.39 15.39 -9.88
C PRO A 35 -14.28 13.88 -9.99
N GLN A 36 -15.01 13.26 -10.92
CA GLN A 36 -15.03 11.79 -11.09
C GLN A 36 -13.63 11.17 -11.21
N ARG A 37 -12.67 11.90 -11.80
CA ARG A 37 -11.26 11.51 -11.88
C ARG A 37 -10.59 11.33 -10.51
N VAL A 38 -10.93 12.18 -9.54
CA VAL A 38 -10.41 12.09 -8.16
C VAL A 38 -10.99 10.88 -7.44
N VAL A 39 -12.28 10.59 -7.66
CA VAL A 39 -12.94 9.41 -7.09
C VAL A 39 -12.37 8.12 -7.68
N ALA A 40 -12.15 8.07 -9.00
CA ALA A 40 -11.54 6.92 -9.66
C ALA A 40 -10.10 6.65 -9.18
N ALA A 41 -9.28 7.70 -9.06
CA ALA A 41 -7.91 7.58 -8.53
C ALA A 41 -7.89 7.11 -7.06
N ARG A 42 -8.84 7.57 -6.23
CA ARG A 42 -8.98 7.03 -4.87
C ARG A 42 -9.36 5.56 -4.86
N ARG A 43 -10.29 5.14 -5.75
CA ARG A 43 -10.74 3.76 -5.83
C ARG A 43 -9.67 2.79 -6.31
N SER A 44 -8.77 3.20 -7.21
CA SER A 44 -7.70 2.31 -7.68
C SER A 44 -6.75 1.93 -6.55
N VAL A 45 -6.39 2.88 -5.68
CA VAL A 45 -5.56 2.60 -4.49
C VAL A 45 -6.36 1.86 -3.42
N ALA A 46 -7.65 2.19 -3.27
CA ALA A 46 -8.53 1.51 -2.32
C ALA A 46 -8.87 0.05 -2.70
N GLY A 47 -8.47 -0.39 -3.90
CA GLY A 47 -8.69 -1.75 -4.41
C GLY A 47 -7.56 -2.74 -4.13
N LEU A 48 -6.50 -2.34 -3.43
CA LEU A 48 -5.37 -3.20 -3.11
C LEU A 48 -5.69 -4.10 -1.90
N HIS A 49 -6.21 -5.30 -2.13
CA HIS A 49 -6.56 -6.25 -1.08
C HIS A 49 -5.45 -7.22 -0.73
N ARG A 50 -4.53 -7.50 -1.67
CA ARG A 50 -3.35 -8.36 -1.47
C ARG A 50 -2.11 -7.66 -1.95
N ILE A 51 -1.18 -7.41 -1.04
CA ILE A 51 0.05 -6.67 -1.32
C ILE A 51 1.25 -7.58 -1.08
N LEU A 52 2.07 -7.81 -2.10
CA LEU A 52 3.32 -8.55 -2.00
C LEU A 52 4.47 -7.60 -1.65
N VAL A 53 5.22 -7.94 -0.61
CA VAL A 53 6.44 -7.21 -0.24
C VAL A 53 7.61 -8.19 -0.18
N PRO A 54 8.52 -8.13 -1.16
CA PRO A 54 9.78 -8.88 -1.10
C PRO A 54 10.69 -8.29 -0.02
N VAL A 55 11.19 -9.15 0.87
CA VAL A 55 12.00 -8.75 2.02
C VAL A 55 13.35 -9.46 2.03
N VAL A 56 14.37 -8.66 2.32
CA VAL A 56 15.72 -9.06 2.70
C VAL A 56 16.09 -8.35 4.00
N GLU A 57 17.09 -8.85 4.72
CA GLU A 57 17.56 -8.31 6.01
C GLU A 57 18.20 -6.91 5.83
N THR A 58 17.38 -5.89 5.61
CA THR A 58 17.81 -4.50 5.42
C THR A 58 16.71 -3.54 5.85
N VAL A 59 17.11 -2.36 6.34
CA VAL A 59 16.20 -1.24 6.68
C VAL A 59 15.36 -0.77 5.49
N VAL A 60 15.87 -0.94 4.27
CA VAL A 60 15.14 -0.59 3.05
C VAL A 60 13.91 -1.48 2.86
N SER A 61 14.03 -2.77 3.17
CA SER A 61 12.90 -3.71 3.15
C SER A 61 11.87 -3.36 4.21
N GLU A 62 12.30 -3.08 5.44
CA GLU A 62 11.41 -2.71 6.55
C GLU A 62 10.58 -1.47 6.21
N ARG A 63 11.19 -0.47 5.58
CA ARG A 63 10.50 0.72 5.09
C ARG A 63 9.48 0.39 4.00
N ALA A 64 9.77 -0.55 3.11
CA ALA A 64 8.82 -1.01 2.09
C ALA A 64 7.62 -1.71 2.73
N VAL A 65 7.85 -2.50 3.78
CA VAL A 65 6.78 -3.14 4.58
C VAL A 65 5.91 -2.10 5.28
N GLU A 66 6.52 -1.11 5.94
CA GLU A 66 5.79 0.00 6.57
C GLU A 66 4.90 0.76 5.57
N LEU A 67 5.42 1.01 4.36
CA LEU A 67 4.64 1.65 3.28
C LEU A 67 3.50 0.76 2.80
N ALA A 68 3.72 -0.55 2.71
CA ALA A 68 2.67 -1.51 2.35
C ALA A 68 1.54 -1.51 3.38
N CYS A 69 1.87 -1.50 4.66
CA CYS A 69 0.88 -1.42 5.74
C CYS A 69 0.01 -0.17 5.61
N ARG A 70 0.62 1.01 5.43
CA ARG A 70 -0.11 2.28 5.28
C ARG A 70 -1.00 2.32 4.05
N LEU A 71 -0.57 1.71 2.94
CA LEU A 71 -1.38 1.62 1.72
C LEU A 71 -2.54 0.64 1.88
N GLY A 72 -2.34 -0.44 2.64
CA GLY A 72 -3.33 -1.48 2.87
C GLY A 72 -4.28 -1.23 4.05
N GLU A 73 -4.04 -0.20 4.86
CA GLU A 73 -4.73 0.01 6.15
C GLU A 73 -6.24 0.19 6.00
N ASP A 74 -6.66 1.05 5.07
CA ASP A 74 -8.06 1.42 4.84
C ASP A 74 -8.94 0.22 4.46
N GLN A 75 -8.42 -0.69 3.63
CA GLN A 75 -9.14 -1.89 3.18
C GLN A 75 -8.76 -3.17 3.92
N LYS A 76 -7.95 -3.08 4.99
CA LYS A 76 -7.43 -4.24 5.73
C LYS A 76 -6.78 -5.28 4.81
N ALA A 77 -5.91 -4.81 3.93
CA ALA A 77 -5.23 -5.64 2.95
C ALA A 77 -4.39 -6.73 3.63
N GLU A 78 -4.36 -7.91 3.00
CA GLU A 78 -3.46 -8.98 3.37
C GLU A 78 -2.05 -8.67 2.83
N ILE A 79 -1.08 -8.61 3.72
CA ILE A 79 0.32 -8.39 3.37
C ILE A 79 1.02 -9.74 3.24
N ILE A 80 1.51 -10.03 2.05
CA ILE A 80 2.28 -11.24 1.75
C ILE A 80 3.75 -10.84 1.74
N LEU A 81 4.51 -11.35 2.71
CA LEU A 81 5.95 -11.13 2.83
C LEU A 81 6.69 -12.27 2.12
N ALA A 82 7.60 -11.94 1.21
CA ALA A 82 8.33 -12.95 0.45
C ALA A 82 9.84 -12.80 0.60
N SER A 83 10.53 -13.86 1.00
CA SER A 83 11.99 -13.93 0.96
C SER A 83 12.42 -14.97 -0.07
N ILE A 84 13.22 -14.55 -1.05
CA ILE A 84 13.70 -15.42 -2.12
C ILE A 84 15.14 -15.83 -1.81
N VAL A 85 15.35 -17.12 -1.62
CA VAL A 85 16.70 -17.68 -1.41
C VAL A 85 17.28 -18.03 -2.78
N GLU A 86 18.25 -17.24 -3.25
CA GLU A 86 18.86 -17.46 -4.56
C GLU A 86 19.79 -18.68 -4.56
N VAL A 87 19.48 -19.68 -5.40
CA VAL A 87 20.19 -20.96 -5.45
C VAL A 87 21.17 -21.00 -6.63
N PRO A 88 22.49 -21.16 -6.39
CA PRO A 88 23.51 -21.26 -7.44
C PRO A 88 23.26 -22.43 -8.40
N MET A 89 23.51 -22.24 -9.70
CA MET A 89 23.31 -23.26 -10.76
C MET A 89 24.01 -24.59 -10.49
N THR A 90 25.09 -24.58 -9.70
CA THR A 90 25.86 -25.75 -9.27
C THR A 90 25.12 -26.64 -8.27
N LEU A 91 24.06 -26.14 -7.64
CA LEU A 91 23.22 -26.86 -6.67
C LEU A 91 21.83 -27.13 -7.24
N ALA A 92 21.21 -28.21 -6.75
CA ALA A 92 19.79 -28.47 -6.96
C ALA A 92 18.95 -27.38 -6.27
N LEU A 93 17.81 -27.02 -6.85
CA LEU A 93 16.90 -26.01 -6.26
C LEU A 93 16.40 -26.38 -4.85
N SER A 94 16.36 -27.66 -4.53
CA SER A 94 15.99 -28.20 -3.22
C SER A 94 17.18 -28.42 -2.28
N ALA A 95 18.39 -27.97 -2.65
CA ALA A 95 19.56 -28.13 -1.80
C ALA A 95 19.41 -27.25 -0.54
N PRO A 96 19.61 -27.81 0.67
CA PRO A 96 19.49 -27.05 1.91
C PRO A 96 20.57 -25.97 1.97
N MET A 97 20.19 -24.75 2.36
CA MET A 97 21.10 -23.61 2.52
C MET A 97 20.87 -22.92 3.87
N PRO A 98 21.28 -23.56 4.99
CA PRO A 98 20.86 -23.16 6.33
C PRO A 98 21.20 -21.71 6.70
N ALA A 99 22.34 -21.19 6.26
CA ALA A 99 22.75 -19.81 6.54
C ALA A 99 21.84 -18.79 5.83
N LEU A 100 21.53 -19.01 4.56
CA LEU A 100 20.64 -18.11 3.80
C LEU A 100 19.19 -18.26 4.25
N GLU A 101 18.76 -19.48 4.56
CA GLU A 101 17.42 -19.75 5.11
C GLU A 101 17.23 -19.09 6.48
N ALA A 102 18.27 -19.09 7.34
CA ALA A 102 18.23 -18.39 8.62
C ALA A 102 18.09 -16.86 8.44
N GLN A 103 18.88 -16.24 7.55
CA GLN A 103 18.78 -14.81 7.23
C GLN A 103 17.40 -14.46 6.64
N ALA A 104 16.91 -15.28 5.72
CA ALA A 104 15.59 -15.11 5.12
C ALA A 104 14.49 -15.20 6.18
N LYS A 105 14.62 -16.12 7.15
CA LYS A 105 13.69 -16.25 8.27
C LYS A 105 13.72 -15.01 9.17
N GLU A 106 14.90 -14.53 9.55
CA GLU A 106 15.03 -13.33 10.39
C GLU A 106 14.40 -12.10 9.72
N ALA A 107 14.65 -11.91 8.42
CA ALA A 107 14.01 -10.84 7.64
C ALA A 107 12.48 -10.96 7.62
N LEU A 108 11.95 -12.18 7.45
CA LEU A 108 10.50 -12.44 7.48
C LEU A 108 9.91 -12.21 8.87
N ASP A 109 10.59 -12.62 9.94
CA ASP A 109 10.12 -12.45 11.32
C ASP A 109 10.03 -10.96 11.67
N MET A 110 11.06 -10.17 11.33
CA MET A 110 11.06 -8.71 11.54
C MET A 110 9.95 -8.02 10.75
N ALA A 111 9.81 -8.35 9.47
CA ALA A 111 8.76 -7.79 8.62
C ALA A 111 7.36 -8.19 9.11
N THR A 112 7.18 -9.43 9.58
CA THR A 112 5.92 -9.91 10.13
C THR A 112 5.54 -9.10 11.37
N PHE A 113 6.51 -8.83 12.24
CA PHE A 113 6.28 -8.00 13.42
C PHE A 113 5.78 -6.60 13.04
N ILE A 114 6.37 -5.95 12.04
CA ILE A 114 5.91 -4.64 11.54
C ILE A 114 4.44 -4.72 11.11
N VAL A 115 4.07 -5.70 10.26
CA VAL A 115 2.68 -5.83 9.78
C VAL A 115 1.70 -6.05 10.94
N GLN A 116 2.08 -6.85 11.94
CA GLN A 116 1.26 -7.10 13.12
C GLN A 116 0.99 -5.83 13.94
N GLN A 117 1.95 -4.89 14.03
CA GLN A 117 1.73 -3.60 14.70
C GLN A 117 0.61 -2.77 14.03
N HIS A 118 0.40 -2.95 12.73
CA HIS A 118 -0.69 -2.30 11.99
C HIS A 118 -2.02 -3.07 12.04
N ASN A 119 -2.08 -4.20 12.76
CA ASN A 119 -3.26 -5.06 12.86
C ASN A 119 -3.80 -5.49 11.47
N LEU A 120 -2.89 -5.87 10.56
CA LEU A 120 -3.21 -6.35 9.22
C LEU A 120 -2.98 -7.86 9.11
N PRO A 121 -3.74 -8.58 8.26
CA PRO A 121 -3.45 -9.97 7.93
C PRO A 121 -2.06 -10.09 7.30
N VAL A 122 -1.28 -11.08 7.75
CA VAL A 122 0.09 -11.29 7.26
C VAL A 122 0.34 -12.76 6.94
N ARG A 123 1.00 -13.02 5.81
CA ARG A 123 1.52 -14.34 5.44
C ARG A 123 2.97 -14.23 4.99
N SER A 124 3.82 -15.12 5.47
CA SER A 124 5.22 -15.22 5.04
C SER A 124 5.42 -16.37 4.06
N ARG A 125 6.26 -16.14 3.05
CA ARG A 125 6.67 -17.12 2.04
C ARG A 125 8.18 -17.08 1.91
N MET A 126 8.83 -18.21 2.12
CA MET A 126 10.22 -18.41 1.73
C MET A 126 10.24 -19.32 0.50
N MET A 127 10.92 -18.89 -0.56
CA MET A 127 10.97 -19.66 -1.81
C MET A 127 12.41 -19.73 -2.34
N PRO A 128 12.98 -20.92 -2.52
CA PRO A 128 14.25 -21.07 -3.24
C PRO A 128 14.03 -20.83 -4.74
N GLN A 129 14.88 -20.02 -5.37
CA GLN A 129 14.80 -19.76 -6.81
C GLN A 129 16.16 -19.41 -7.42
N ARG A 130 16.31 -19.48 -8.75
CA ARG A 130 17.55 -19.04 -9.43
C ARG A 130 17.72 -17.51 -9.46
N SER A 131 16.64 -16.77 -9.31
CA SER A 131 16.60 -15.31 -9.32
C SER A 131 15.50 -14.81 -8.40
N ALA A 132 15.78 -13.77 -7.63
CA ALA A 132 14.81 -13.05 -6.83
C ALA A 132 13.62 -12.57 -7.66
N ALA A 133 13.87 -12.02 -8.85
CA ALA A 133 12.80 -11.50 -9.71
C ALA A 133 11.83 -12.59 -10.13
N GLU A 134 12.33 -13.76 -10.54
CA GLU A 134 11.48 -14.90 -10.91
C GLU A 134 10.67 -15.41 -9.72
N GLY A 135 11.27 -15.47 -8.52
CA GLY A 135 10.58 -15.89 -7.30
C GLY A 135 9.46 -14.93 -6.92
N ILE A 136 9.73 -13.62 -6.98
CA ILE A 136 8.75 -12.56 -6.70
C ILE A 136 7.58 -12.65 -7.67
N LEU A 137 7.86 -12.69 -8.98
CA LEU A 137 6.82 -12.76 -10.02
C LEU A 137 5.99 -14.05 -9.90
N ARG A 138 6.63 -15.17 -9.53
CA ARG A 138 5.93 -16.42 -9.31
C ARG A 138 4.95 -16.33 -8.14
N ILE A 139 5.40 -15.83 -6.99
CA ILE A 139 4.51 -15.63 -5.82
C ILE A 139 3.38 -14.65 -6.16
N ALA A 140 3.70 -13.55 -6.87
CA ALA A 140 2.71 -12.57 -7.28
C ALA A 140 1.58 -13.20 -8.12
N ASN A 141 1.93 -14.09 -9.05
CA ASN A 141 0.97 -14.82 -9.88
C ASN A 141 0.21 -15.90 -9.09
N GLU A 142 0.90 -16.67 -8.24
CA GLU A 142 0.30 -17.75 -7.44
C GLU A 142 -0.71 -17.21 -6.42
N GLU A 143 -0.40 -16.09 -5.77
CA GLU A 143 -1.26 -15.48 -4.75
C GLU A 143 -2.25 -14.45 -5.35
N GLN A 144 -2.14 -14.16 -6.65
CA GLN A 144 -2.94 -13.17 -7.37
C GLN A 144 -2.94 -11.82 -6.65
N VAL A 145 -1.74 -11.26 -6.46
CA VAL A 145 -1.58 -10.01 -5.72
C VAL A 145 -1.94 -8.80 -6.58
N ASP A 146 -2.52 -7.78 -5.95
CA ASP A 146 -2.94 -6.55 -6.63
C ASP A 146 -1.75 -5.62 -6.87
N ALA A 147 -0.80 -5.61 -5.93
CA ALA A 147 0.42 -4.82 -6.03
C ALA A 147 1.66 -5.52 -5.45
N ILE A 148 2.82 -5.19 -6.01
CA ILE A 148 4.14 -5.53 -5.48
C ILE A 148 4.82 -4.24 -5.00
N ILE A 149 5.25 -4.20 -3.75
CA ILE A 149 5.98 -3.06 -3.19
C ILE A 149 7.44 -3.45 -2.99
N LEU A 150 8.34 -2.78 -3.71
CA LEU A 150 9.77 -3.04 -3.70
C LEU A 150 10.52 -1.92 -2.99
N GLY A 151 11.37 -2.28 -2.04
CA GLY A 151 12.35 -1.36 -1.49
C GLY A 151 13.49 -1.10 -2.48
N LEU A 152 13.87 0.17 -2.66
CA LEU A 152 15.03 0.57 -3.44
C LEU A 152 16.05 1.27 -2.55
N GLY A 153 17.17 0.60 -2.31
CA GLY A 153 18.30 1.15 -1.58
C GLY A 153 19.14 2.10 -2.42
N GLU A 154 19.92 2.96 -1.78
CA GLU A 154 20.84 3.85 -2.49
C GLU A 154 21.99 3.05 -3.11
N LYS A 155 21.97 2.86 -4.43
CA LYS A 155 23.16 2.45 -5.18
C LYS A 155 23.84 3.68 -5.77
N ARG A 156 25.14 3.84 -5.51
CA ARG A 156 26.02 4.80 -6.19
C ARG A 156 26.39 4.26 -7.58
N GLY A 157 25.41 4.15 -8.48
CA GLY A 157 25.64 3.86 -9.90
C GLY A 157 25.77 5.15 -10.70
N ARG A 158 26.63 5.17 -11.74
CA ARG A 158 26.82 6.34 -12.62
C ARG A 158 25.74 6.45 -13.71
N LEU A 159 25.00 5.35 -13.99
CA LEU A 159 24.00 5.28 -15.06
C LEU A 159 22.56 5.12 -14.51
N PRO A 160 21.52 5.69 -15.17
CA PRO A 160 20.12 5.57 -14.75
C PRO A 160 19.60 4.13 -14.66
N ALA A 161 20.08 3.24 -15.54
CA ALA A 161 19.72 1.82 -15.53
C ALA A 161 20.37 1.03 -14.38
N GLU A 162 21.43 1.57 -13.76
CA GLU A 162 22.10 0.97 -12.61
C GLU A 162 21.50 1.44 -11.27
N GLN A 163 20.67 2.47 -11.29
CA GLN A 163 19.98 2.98 -10.09
C GLN A 163 18.92 2.01 -9.58
N PHE A 164 18.23 1.31 -10.48
CA PHE A 164 17.31 0.22 -10.14
C PHE A 164 18.09 -1.09 -10.21
N GLY A 165 18.31 -1.78 -9.08
CA GLY A 165 18.95 -3.09 -9.09
C GLY A 165 18.27 -4.06 -10.07
N ARG A 166 19.00 -5.06 -10.60
CA ARG A 166 18.50 -6.02 -11.60
C ARG A 166 17.11 -6.57 -11.26
N THR A 167 16.90 -6.97 -10.01
CA THR A 167 15.61 -7.47 -9.51
C THR A 167 14.46 -6.49 -9.73
N VAL A 168 14.65 -5.21 -9.37
CA VAL A 168 13.61 -4.18 -9.50
C VAL A 168 13.30 -3.94 -10.97
N ALA A 169 14.32 -3.85 -11.82
CA ALA A 169 14.15 -3.65 -13.25
C ALA A 169 13.40 -4.83 -13.92
N ASP A 170 13.69 -6.06 -13.51
CA ASP A 170 13.03 -7.25 -14.05
C ASP A 170 11.57 -7.37 -13.59
N VAL A 171 11.28 -7.07 -12.32
CA VAL A 171 9.89 -7.08 -11.81
C VAL A 171 9.08 -5.98 -12.49
N LEU A 172 9.59 -4.75 -12.59
CA LEU A 172 8.92 -3.65 -13.28
C LEU A 172 8.59 -3.98 -14.75
N ARG A 173 9.43 -4.76 -15.42
CA ARG A 173 9.24 -5.12 -16.82
C ARG A 173 8.22 -6.25 -17.02
N LYS A 174 8.14 -7.20 -16.08
CA LYS A 174 7.46 -8.48 -16.27
C LYS A 174 6.21 -8.66 -15.41
N ALA A 175 6.02 -7.87 -14.36
CA ALA A 175 4.86 -7.97 -13.49
C ALA A 175 3.57 -7.62 -14.25
N ALA A 176 2.53 -8.42 -14.05
CA ALA A 176 1.20 -8.16 -14.60
C ALA A 176 0.33 -7.28 -13.69
N CYS A 177 0.71 -7.16 -12.42
CA CYS A 177 0.05 -6.35 -11.40
C CYS A 177 0.78 -5.01 -11.19
N GLU A 178 0.23 -4.15 -10.33
CA GLU A 178 0.84 -2.86 -10.02
C GLU A 178 2.19 -3.05 -9.31
N VAL A 179 3.18 -2.22 -9.64
CA VAL A 179 4.50 -2.25 -8.99
C VAL A 179 4.82 -0.86 -8.45
N ILE A 180 5.02 -0.78 -7.13
CA ILE A 180 5.38 0.45 -6.43
C ILE A 180 6.81 0.31 -5.93
N VAL A 181 7.66 1.28 -6.27
CA VAL A 181 9.06 1.29 -5.84
C VAL A 181 9.26 2.34 -4.75
N ALA A 182 9.54 1.87 -3.54
CA ALA A 182 9.83 2.68 -2.37
C ALA A 182 11.34 2.98 -2.30
N LYS A 183 11.75 4.14 -2.82
CA LYS A 183 13.12 4.61 -2.63
C LYS A 183 13.31 5.06 -1.18
N ALA A 184 14.23 4.43 -0.47
CA ALA A 184 14.62 4.88 0.86
C ALA A 184 15.56 6.10 0.73
N HIS A 185 15.15 7.25 1.27
CA HIS A 185 16.06 8.32 1.62
C HIS A 185 16.48 8.09 3.08
N ILE A 186 17.73 7.68 3.29
CA ILE A 186 18.30 7.53 4.63
C ILE A 186 19.00 8.86 4.94
N PRO A 187 18.43 9.75 5.79
CA PRO A 187 19.17 10.92 6.22
C PRO A 187 20.42 10.45 6.98
N VAL A 188 21.59 10.88 6.50
CA VAL A 188 22.88 10.69 7.16
C VAL A 188 22.98 11.62 8.35
#